data_AF-A0A1V4V3Z8-F1
#
_entry.id   AF-A0A1V4V3Z8-F1
#
_cell.length_a   1.000
_cell.length_b   1.000
_cell.length_c   1.000
_cell.angle_alpha   90.00
_cell.angle_beta   90.00
_cell.angle_gamma   90.00
#
_symmetry.space_group_name_H-M   'P 1'
#
loop_
_entity.id
_entity.type
_entity.pdbx_description
1 polymer ?
#
loop_
_entity_poly.entity_id
_entity_poly.type
_entity_poly.pdbx_seq_one_letter_code
_entity_poly.pdbx_strand_id
1 'polypeptide(L)'
;MYVPAQGDGDDPAVPLIRGRHPRQVLNEIRWRGLDLTLAQVEIVHRGAPNDTITVRADQIVPGRSFFQVGETEIPYHRIKKIVYDGRTIFSRAELERGRL
;
A
#
# COMPACT_ATOMS: atom_id res chain seq x y z
N MET A 1 16.06 -13.77 8.63
CA MET A 1 16.67 -12.51 8.16
C MET A 1 15.96 -12.16 6.85
N TYR A 2 15.14 -11.12 6.81
CA TYR A 2 14.48 -10.69 5.57
C TYR A 2 14.92 -9.26 5.27
N VAL A 3 15.70 -9.14 4.20
CA VAL A 3 16.05 -7.89 3.52
C VAL A 3 15.71 -8.11 2.06
N PRO A 4 14.72 -7.41 1.51
CA PRO A 4 14.69 -7.15 0.09
C PRO A 4 15.32 -5.77 -0.14
N ALA A 5 16.47 -5.83 -0.78
CA ALA A 5 17.19 -4.71 -1.36
C ALA A 5 16.40 -4.07 -2.51
N GLN A 6 16.86 -2.87 -2.88
CA GLN A 6 16.67 -2.22 -4.18
C GLN A 6 16.42 -3.25 -5.31
N GLY A 7 15.27 -3.16 -5.95
CA GLY A 7 14.87 -4.06 -7.02
C GLY A 7 13.75 -3.43 -7.83
N ASP A 8 14.12 -2.51 -8.73
CA ASP A 8 13.41 -2.22 -9.96
C ASP A 8 13.25 -3.56 -10.72
N GLY A 9 12.15 -4.28 -10.48
CA GLY A 9 11.91 -5.62 -11.03
C GLY A 9 10.54 -5.66 -11.69
N ASP A 10 10.54 -5.52 -13.01
CA ASP A 10 9.43 -5.89 -13.89
C ASP A 10 9.27 -7.43 -13.82
N ASP A 11 8.59 -7.90 -12.79
CA ASP A 11 8.24 -9.31 -12.63
C ASP A 11 6.88 -9.56 -13.31
N PRO A 12 6.80 -10.42 -14.34
CA PRO A 12 5.60 -10.59 -15.16
C PRO A 12 4.42 -11.24 -14.42
N ALA A 13 4.61 -11.69 -13.17
CA ALA A 13 3.58 -12.35 -12.38
C ALA A 13 2.92 -11.45 -11.33
N VAL A 14 3.38 -10.20 -11.11
CA VAL A 14 2.56 -9.25 -10.33
C VAL A 14 1.39 -8.84 -11.22
N PRO A 15 0.13 -8.98 -10.78
CA PRO A 15 -0.96 -8.32 -11.49
C PRO A 15 -0.57 -6.84 -11.62
N LEU A 16 -0.66 -6.29 -12.83
CA LEU A 16 -0.36 -4.89 -13.17
C LEU A 16 -1.33 -3.95 -12.43
N ILE A 17 -1.25 -3.90 -11.10
CA ILE A 17 -1.95 -2.96 -10.24
C ILE A 17 -0.99 -1.80 -10.04
N ARG A 18 -0.79 -1.03 -11.12
CA ARG A 18 -0.06 0.23 -11.07
C ARG A 18 -1.07 1.36 -11.07
N GLY A 19 -1.43 1.83 -9.88
CA GLY A 19 -2.27 3.02 -9.71
C GLY A 19 -1.42 4.20 -9.28
N ARG A 20 -1.61 5.38 -9.90
CA ARG A 20 -0.95 6.62 -9.45
C ARG A 20 -1.48 7.13 -8.10
N HIS A 21 -2.61 6.59 -7.64
CA HIS A 21 -3.25 6.99 -6.40
C HIS A 21 -3.45 5.79 -5.47
N PRO A 22 -3.09 5.86 -4.18
CA PRO A 22 -3.13 4.73 -3.26
C PRO A 22 -4.54 4.14 -3.08
N ARG A 23 -5.57 5.00 -3.17
CA ARG A 23 -6.97 4.57 -3.19
C ARG A 23 -7.29 3.63 -4.36
N GLN A 24 -6.80 3.95 -5.56
CA GLN A 24 -7.07 3.13 -6.75
C GLN A 24 -6.42 1.75 -6.58
N VAL A 25 -5.16 1.71 -6.13
CA VAL A 25 -4.43 0.47 -5.88
C VAL A 25 -5.17 -0.40 -4.86
N LEU A 26 -5.59 0.16 -3.71
CA LEU A 26 -6.35 -0.59 -2.71
C LEU A 26 -7.68 -1.13 -3.24
N ASN A 27 -8.40 -0.31 -4.00
CA ASN A 27 -9.65 -0.72 -4.62
C ASN A 27 -9.43 -1.85 -5.62
N GLU A 28 -8.37 -1.79 -6.43
CA GLU A 28 -8.06 -2.86 -7.38
C GLU A 28 -7.82 -4.19 -6.67
N ILE A 29 -7.07 -4.21 -5.57
CA ILE A 29 -6.86 -5.45 -4.79
C ILE A 29 -8.20 -5.99 -4.27
N ARG A 30 -9.01 -5.11 -3.69
CA ARG A 30 -10.28 -5.50 -3.07
C ARG A 30 -11.32 -5.99 -4.07
N TRP A 31 -11.48 -5.31 -5.21
CA TRP A 31 -12.54 -5.59 -6.17
C TRP A 31 -12.16 -6.61 -7.24
N ARG A 32 -10.85 -6.88 -7.45
CA ARG A 32 -10.39 -7.97 -8.32
C ARG A 32 -10.45 -9.35 -7.66
N GLY A 33 -10.89 -9.43 -6.40
CA GLY A 33 -10.95 -10.70 -5.66
C GLY A 33 -9.57 -11.22 -5.24
N LEU A 34 -8.57 -10.33 -5.12
CA LEU A 34 -7.25 -10.69 -4.62
C LEU A 34 -7.28 -10.89 -3.10
N ASP A 35 -6.30 -11.65 -2.59
CA ASP A 35 -6.23 -11.95 -1.16
C ASP A 35 -5.70 -10.74 -0.38
N LEU A 36 -6.58 -10.12 0.41
CA LEU A 36 -6.25 -8.92 1.18
C LEU A 36 -5.30 -9.19 2.34
N THR A 37 -5.11 -10.45 2.75
CA THR A 37 -4.18 -10.81 3.84
C THR A 37 -2.73 -10.74 3.39
N LEU A 38 -2.50 -10.91 2.08
CA LEU A 38 -1.20 -10.74 1.43
C LEU A 38 -0.84 -9.26 1.22
N ALA A 39 -1.81 -8.36 1.41
CA ALA A 39 -1.64 -6.94 1.17
C ALA A 39 -1.37 -6.18 2.48
N GLN A 40 -0.33 -5.34 2.46
CA GLN A 40 0.11 -4.51 3.57
C GLN A 40 0.23 -3.05 3.12
N VAL A 41 -0.21 -2.13 3.98
CA VAL A 41 -0.20 -0.69 3.72
C VAL A 41 0.66 -0.01 4.78
N GLU A 42 1.67 0.71 4.33
CA GLU A 42 2.51 1.54 5.18
C GLU A 42 1.97 2.98 5.19
N ILE A 43 1.74 3.51 6.39
CA ILE A 43 1.08 4.80 6.62
C ILE A 43 1.99 5.67 7.48
N VAL A 44 2.08 6.96 7.16
CA VAL A 44 2.70 7.97 8.04
C VAL A 44 1.89 8.10 9.33
N HIS A 45 2.54 7.86 10.47
CA HIS A 45 1.99 8.05 11.81
C HIS A 45 3.03 8.78 12.68
N ARG A 46 2.77 10.05 12.97
CA ARG A 46 3.68 10.89 13.76
C ARG A 46 3.77 10.35 15.19
N GLY A 47 4.98 10.04 15.65
CA GLY A 47 5.22 9.48 16.99
C GLY A 47 5.25 7.95 17.07
N ALA A 48 5.09 7.24 15.95
CA ALA A 48 5.42 5.82 15.86
C ALA A 48 6.93 5.61 15.64
N PRO A 49 7.50 4.45 16.01
CA PRO A 49 8.85 4.10 15.60
C PRO A 49 8.97 4.15 14.07
N ASN A 50 9.94 4.91 13.55
CA ASN A 50 10.13 5.23 12.12
C ASN A 50 9.07 6.16 11.50
N ASP A 51 8.21 6.80 12.30
CA ASP A 51 7.11 7.67 11.86
C ASP A 51 6.13 7.01 10.90
N THR A 52 6.10 5.67 10.91
CA THR A 52 5.21 4.86 10.08
C THR A 52 4.62 3.69 10.85
N ILE A 53 3.45 3.25 10.41
CA ILE A 53 2.84 1.99 10.84
C ILE A 53 2.48 1.17 9.61
N THR A 54 2.50 -0.16 9.78
CA THR A 54 2.03 -1.09 8.74
C THR A 54 0.74 -1.74 9.18
N VAL A 55 -0.29 -1.68 8.33
CA VAL A 55 -1.60 -2.31 8.55
C VAL A 55 -1.89 -3.29 7.42
N ARG A 56 -2.57 -4.40 7.73
CA ARG A 56 -3.02 -5.34 6.68
C ARG A 56 -4.22 -4.78 5.95
N ALA A 57 -4.33 -5.02 4.65
CA ALA A 57 -5.44 -4.51 3.85
C ALA A 57 -6.78 -5.17 4.21
N ASP A 58 -6.76 -6.38 4.77
CA ASP A 58 -7.98 -7.06 5.26
C ASP A 58 -8.67 -6.26 6.39
N GLN A 59 -7.87 -5.54 7.18
CA GLN A 59 -8.35 -4.72 8.30
C GLN A 59 -8.82 -3.32 7.86
N ILE A 60 -8.67 -3.00 6.57
CA ILE A 60 -9.00 -1.69 6.02
C ILE A 60 -10.43 -1.71 5.47
N VAL A 61 -11.22 -0.72 5.90
CA VAL A 61 -12.52 -0.40 5.29
C VAL A 61 -12.37 0.87 4.44
N PRO A 62 -12.50 0.80 3.10
CA PRO A 62 -12.31 1.95 2.23
C PRO A 62 -13.51 2.89 2.32
N GLY A 63 -13.24 4.17 2.55
CA GLY A 63 -14.19 5.27 2.40
C GLY A 63 -13.85 6.17 1.21
N ARG A 64 -14.60 7.26 1.05
CA ARG A 64 -14.46 8.19 -0.11
C ARG A 64 -13.15 8.98 -0.07
N SER A 65 -12.87 9.60 1.07
CA SER A 65 -11.71 10.49 1.29
C SER A 65 -10.72 9.93 2.32
N PHE A 66 -11.19 9.01 3.14
CA PHE A 66 -10.45 8.34 4.22
C PHE A 66 -10.70 6.83 4.11
N PHE A 67 -9.85 6.05 4.76
CA PHE A 67 -10.09 4.65 5.03
C PHE A 67 -10.06 4.43 6.54
N GLN A 68 -10.73 3.39 7.01
CA GLN A 68 -10.81 3.05 8.42
C GLN A 68 -9.94 1.85 8.73
N VAL A 69 -9.27 1.88 9.88
CA VAL A 69 -8.62 0.73 10.50
C VAL A 69 -9.13 0.65 11.93
N GLY A 70 -9.94 -0.36 12.22
CA GLY A 70 -10.73 -0.38 13.46
C GLY A 70 -11.62 0.87 13.56
N GLU A 71 -11.46 1.64 14.64
CA GLU A 71 -12.23 2.88 14.89
C GLU A 71 -11.53 4.16 14.37
N THR A 72 -10.34 4.03 13.77
CA THR A 72 -9.54 5.19 13.35
C THR A 72 -9.72 5.48 11.87
N GLU A 73 -10.11 6.72 11.54
CA GLU A 73 -10.13 7.23 10.17
C GLU A 73 -8.77 7.82 9.75
N ILE A 74 -8.26 7.35 8.62
CA ILE A 74 -6.94 7.69 8.11
C ILE A 74 -7.08 8.18 6.66
N PRO A 75 -6.54 9.37 6.32
CA PRO A 75 -6.59 9.86 4.95
C PRO A 75 -5.63 9.09 4.03
N TYR A 76 -6.08 8.81 2.81
CA TYR A 76 -5.29 8.07 1.81
C TYR A 76 -3.93 8.71 1.48
N HIS A 77 -3.82 10.04 1.59
CA HIS A 77 -2.55 10.74 1.33
C HIS A 77 -1.45 10.38 2.36
N ARG A 78 -1.78 9.75 3.48
CA ARG A 78 -0.78 9.26 4.44
C ARG A 78 -0.18 7.92 4.05
N ILE A 79 -0.74 7.23 3.05
CA ILE A 79 -0.16 5.98 2.55
C ILE A 79 1.15 6.30 1.82
N LYS A 80 2.24 5.71 2.29
CA LYS A 80 3.56 5.82 1.65
C LYS A 80 3.79 4.67 0.68
N LYS A 81 3.36 3.47 1.05
CA LYS A 81 3.69 2.24 0.33
C LYS A 81 2.57 1.24 0.45
N ILE A 82 2.31 0.49 -0.62
CA ILE A 82 1.45 -0.69 -0.59
C ILE A 82 2.28 -1.85 -1.10
N VAL A 83 2.31 -2.91 -0.30
CA VAL A 83 2.98 -4.17 -0.60
C VAL A 83 1.91 -5.23 -0.77
N TYR A 84 1.99 -6.02 -1.83
CA TYR A 84 1.14 -7.19 -2.05
C TYR A 84 2.05 -8.39 -2.26
N ASP A 85 1.87 -9.43 -1.45
CA ASP A 85 2.66 -10.67 -1.53
C ASP A 85 4.17 -10.42 -1.50
N GLY A 86 4.61 -9.55 -0.57
CA GLY A 86 6.02 -9.14 -0.43
C GLY A 86 6.53 -8.18 -1.52
N ARG A 87 5.73 -7.82 -2.52
CA ARG A 87 6.12 -6.95 -3.64
C ARG A 87 5.51 -5.56 -3.53
N THR A 88 6.29 -4.52 -3.80
CA THR A 88 5.81 -3.14 -3.75
C THR A 88 5.00 -2.81 -5.00
N ILE A 89 3.70 -2.64 -4.86
CA ILE A 89 2.79 -2.28 -5.97
C ILE A 89 2.46 -0.78 -6.00
N PHE A 90 2.71 -0.08 -4.90
CA PHE A 90 2.62 1.37 -4.81
C PHE A 90 3.72 1.92 -3.91
N SER A 91 4.37 2.99 -4.33
CA SER A 91 5.31 3.74 -3.51
C SER A 91 5.22 5.22 -3.86
N ARG A 92 4.90 6.04 -2.88
CA ARG A 92 4.83 7.50 -3.05
C ARG A 92 6.20 8.07 -3.43
N ALA A 93 7.28 7.54 -2.86
CA ALA A 93 8.64 7.97 -3.19
C ALA A 93 9.03 7.64 -4.65
N GLU A 94 8.51 6.54 -5.22
CA GLU A 94 8.72 6.24 -6.64
C GLU A 94 7.87 7.14 -7.53
N LEU A 95 6.66 7.53 -7.08
CA LEU A 95 5.76 8.42 -7.81
C LEU A 95 6.36 9.82 -7.91
N GLU A 96 6.88 10.34 -6.80
CA GLU A 96 7.53 11.65 -6.72
C GLU A 96 8.84 11.68 -7.52
N ARG A 97 9.51 10.53 -7.66
CA ARG A 97 10.70 10.37 -8.51
C ARG A 97 10.38 10.06 -9.98
N GLY A 98 9.11 9.93 -10.35
CA GLY A 98 8.67 9.64 -11.73
C GLY A 98 9.03 8.24 -12.25
N ARG A 99 9.24 7.26 -11.35
CA ARG A 99 9.65 5.88 -11.68
C ARG A 99 8.52 4.84 -11.71
N LEU A 100 7.27 5.27 -11.52
CA LEU A 100 6.08 4.40 -11.49
C LEU A 100 5.36 4.29 -12.85
#